data_AF-A0A7S2DYW0-F1
#
_entry.id   AF-A0A7S2DYW0-F1
#
_cell.length_a   1.000
_cell.length_b   1.000
_cell.length_c   1.000
_cell.angle_alpha   90.00
_cell.angle_beta   90.00
_cell.angle_gamma   90.00
#
_symmetry.space_group_name_H-M   'P 1'
#
loop_
_entity.id
_entity.type
_entity.pdbx_description
1 polymer ?
#
loop_
_entity_poly.entity_id
_entity_poly.type
_entity_poly.pdbx_seq_one_letter_code
_entity_poly.pdbx_strand_id
1 'polypeptide(L)'
;GVADHRTSTAAAWANFRKREKRMKEKAMTHTTSSGVMERVKRSASRNIKLEEFVKMANPENQVKRYDILSSMRYVIHQVVGSEYFDYVMGSILLLNAICIGVQADHMVSNSDTQSEVPFFFRVANATFCILFALELVARVTYEGCAFWSFQSEGWKWNWFD
;
A
#
# COMPACT_ATOMS: atom_id res chain seq x y z
N GLY A 1 -68.97 -26.55 -49.91
CA GLY A 1 -67.75 -25.71 -49.86
C GLY A 1 -67.36 -25.43 -48.41
N VAL A 2 -66.62 -26.33 -47.77
CA VAL A 2 -66.18 -26.23 -46.35
C VAL A 2 -64.69 -25.85 -46.24
N ALA A 3 -64.08 -25.44 -47.35
CA ALA A 3 -62.64 -25.11 -47.42
C ALA A 3 -62.33 -23.62 -47.18
N ASP A 4 -63.29 -22.71 -47.40
CA ASP A 4 -62.98 -21.27 -47.44
C ASP A 4 -63.03 -20.55 -46.07
N HIS A 5 -63.69 -21.14 -45.06
CA HIS A 5 -63.79 -20.53 -43.74
C HIS A 5 -62.58 -20.79 -42.81
N ARG A 6 -61.66 -21.69 -43.17
CA ARG A 6 -60.52 -22.07 -42.31
C ARG A 6 -59.26 -21.23 -42.53
N THR A 7 -59.10 -20.59 -43.68
CA THR A 7 -57.92 -19.79 -44.02
C THR A 7 -57.99 -18.38 -43.41
N SER A 8 -59.19 -17.80 -43.34
CA SER A 8 -59.44 -16.46 -42.78
C SER A 8 -59.17 -16.37 -41.26
N THR A 9 -59.55 -17.40 -40.51
CA THR A 9 -59.33 -17.43 -39.05
C THR A 9 -57.85 -17.62 -38.72
N ALA A 10 -57.14 -18.52 -39.42
CA ALA A 10 -55.72 -18.76 -39.20
C ALA A 10 -54.85 -17.51 -39.43
N ALA A 11 -55.13 -16.74 -40.48
CA ALA A 11 -54.44 -15.48 -40.77
C ALA A 11 -54.73 -14.39 -39.73
N ALA A 12 -55.97 -14.31 -39.24
CA ALA A 12 -56.35 -13.38 -38.16
C ALA A 12 -55.61 -13.70 -36.85
N TRP A 13 -55.51 -14.98 -36.48
CA TRP A 13 -54.78 -15.43 -35.29
C TRP A 13 -53.26 -15.19 -35.39
N ALA A 14 -52.68 -15.30 -36.58
CA ALA A 14 -51.27 -14.97 -36.81
C ALA A 14 -51.00 -13.47 -36.62
N ASN A 15 -51.87 -12.62 -37.18
CA ASN A 15 -51.76 -11.17 -37.05
C ASN A 15 -51.98 -10.67 -35.61
N PHE A 16 -52.93 -11.27 -34.89
CA PHE A 16 -53.16 -10.96 -33.48
C PHE A 16 -51.93 -11.29 -32.62
N ARG A 17 -51.35 -12.49 -32.77
CA ARG A 17 -50.12 -12.87 -32.05
C ARG A 17 -48.93 -11.97 -32.38
N LYS A 18 -48.81 -11.51 -33.63
CA LYS A 18 -47.75 -10.59 -34.06
C LYS A 18 -47.92 -9.20 -33.43
N ARG A 19 -49.16 -8.70 -33.32
CA ARG A 19 -49.48 -7.45 -32.62
C ARG A 19 -49.23 -7.57 -31.12
N GLU A 20 -49.61 -8.67 -30.50
CA GLU A 20 -49.39 -8.92 -29.08
C GLU A 20 -47.89 -8.93 -28.74
N LYS A 21 -47.05 -9.59 -29.55
CA LYS A 21 -45.59 -9.55 -29.39
C LYS A 21 -45.04 -8.13 -29.47
N ARG A 22 -45.45 -7.34 -30.46
CA ARG A 22 -45.00 -5.94 -30.61
C ARG A 22 -45.46 -5.04 -29.46
N MET A 23 -46.62 -5.30 -28.88
CA MET A 23 -47.08 -4.54 -27.70
C MET A 23 -46.32 -4.92 -26.44
N LYS A 24 -46.01 -6.21 -26.25
CA LYS A 24 -45.17 -6.67 -25.13
C LYS A 24 -43.75 -6.12 -25.22
N GLU A 25 -43.18 -6.09 -26.43
CA GLU A 25 -41.85 -5.53 -26.69
C GLU A 25 -41.81 -4.01 -26.46
N LYS A 26 -42.81 -3.27 -26.95
CA LYS A 26 -42.94 -1.83 -26.71
C LYS A 26 -43.19 -1.48 -25.24
N ALA A 27 -43.98 -2.30 -24.52
CA ALA A 27 -44.20 -2.15 -23.08
C ALA A 27 -42.89 -2.39 -22.30
N MET A 28 -42.11 -3.40 -22.70
CA MET A 28 -40.83 -3.71 -22.08
C MET A 28 -39.79 -2.59 -22.28
N THR A 29 -39.75 -1.99 -23.47
CA THR A 29 -38.84 -0.86 -23.75
C THR A 29 -39.23 0.43 -23.02
N HIS A 30 -40.51 0.66 -22.72
CA HIS A 30 -40.97 1.86 -22.00
C HIS A 30 -40.85 1.74 -20.48
N THR A 31 -40.84 0.53 -19.92
CA THR A 31 -40.71 0.28 -18.48
C THR A 31 -39.25 0.17 -18.04
N THR A 32 -38.28 0.00 -18.95
CA THR A 32 -36.85 0.23 -18.67
C THR A 32 -36.55 1.73 -18.64
N SER A 33 -37.25 2.46 -17.77
CA SER A 33 -36.95 3.84 -17.43
C SER A 33 -35.53 3.91 -16.89
N SER A 34 -34.71 4.77 -17.49
CA SER A 34 -33.31 5.04 -17.13
C SER A 34 -33.09 5.10 -15.60
N GLY A 35 -34.05 5.64 -14.86
CA GLY A 35 -34.00 5.74 -13.40
C GLY A 35 -34.10 4.41 -12.63
N VAL A 36 -34.75 3.37 -13.18
CA VAL A 36 -34.78 2.03 -12.54
C VAL A 36 -33.40 1.37 -12.66
N MET A 37 -32.80 1.44 -13.85
CA MET A 37 -31.47 0.88 -14.09
C MET A 37 -30.39 1.64 -13.30
N GLU A 38 -30.52 2.95 -13.17
CA GLU A 38 -29.61 3.77 -12.36
C GLU A 38 -29.71 3.45 -10.86
N ARG A 39 -30.91 3.18 -10.35
CA ARG A 39 -31.12 2.71 -8.97
C ARG A 39 -30.53 1.32 -8.76
N VAL A 40 -30.68 0.41 -9.72
CA VAL A 40 -30.06 -0.94 -9.67
C VAL A 40 -28.54 -0.83 -9.65
N LYS A 41 -27.94 -0.01 -10.53
CA LYS A 41 -26.48 0.23 -10.55
C LYS A 41 -25.98 0.82 -9.24
N ARG A 42 -26.65 1.85 -8.69
CA ARG A 42 -26.27 2.44 -7.39
C ARG A 42 -26.41 1.43 -6.25
N SER A 43 -27.42 0.56 -6.29
CA SER A 43 -27.59 -0.51 -5.29
C SER A 43 -26.47 -1.55 -5.39
N ALA A 44 -26.13 -1.98 -6.60
CA ALA A 44 -25.02 -2.88 -6.85
C ALA A 44 -23.68 -2.26 -6.39
N SER A 45 -23.41 -0.99 -6.71
CA SER A 45 -22.19 -0.29 -6.26
C SER A 45 -22.12 -0.13 -4.73
N ARG A 46 -23.26 0.10 -4.05
CA ARG A 46 -23.30 0.15 -2.58
C ARG A 46 -23.02 -1.21 -1.97
N ASN A 47 -23.60 -2.28 -2.52
CA ASN A 47 -23.35 -3.64 -2.05
C ASN A 47 -21.88 -4.02 -2.25
N ILE A 48 -21.27 -3.70 -3.39
CA ILE A 48 -19.84 -3.95 -3.63
C ILE A 48 -18.94 -3.20 -2.63
N LYS A 49 -19.22 -1.91 -2.38
CA LYS A 49 -18.45 -1.14 -1.38
C LYS A 49 -18.62 -1.71 0.02
N LEU A 50 -19.84 -2.11 0.39
CA LEU A 50 -20.12 -2.69 1.70
C LEU A 50 -19.40 -4.04 1.87
N GLU A 51 -19.40 -4.89 0.85
CA GLU A 51 -18.64 -6.15 0.82
C GLU A 51 -17.13 -5.91 1.01
N GLU A 52 -16.58 -4.86 0.39
CA GLU A 52 -15.17 -4.48 0.53
C GLU A 52 -14.85 -3.97 1.95
N PHE A 53 -15.70 -3.11 2.51
CA PHE A 53 -15.56 -2.65 3.90
C PHE A 53 -15.72 -3.79 4.91
N VAL A 54 -16.65 -4.73 4.67
CA VAL A 54 -16.84 -5.92 5.52
C VAL A 54 -15.60 -6.83 5.46
N LYS A 55 -14.98 -7.00 4.28
CA LYS A 55 -13.71 -7.73 4.14
C LYS A 55 -12.54 -7.06 4.86
N MET A 56 -12.52 -5.73 4.93
CA MET A 56 -11.52 -4.96 5.67
C MET A 56 -11.78 -4.98 7.19
N ALA A 57 -13.04 -4.95 7.60
CA ALA A 57 -13.48 -5.00 9.00
C ALA A 57 -13.50 -6.43 9.56
N ASN A 58 -13.26 -7.43 8.72
CA ASN A 58 -13.18 -8.83 9.12
C ASN A 58 -12.05 -9.01 10.16
N PRO A 59 -12.35 -9.49 11.37
CA PRO A 59 -11.38 -9.63 12.45
C PRO A 59 -10.19 -10.52 12.07
N GLU A 60 -10.35 -11.50 11.18
CA GLU A 60 -9.22 -12.35 10.75
C GLU A 60 -8.15 -11.59 9.95
N ASN A 61 -8.56 -10.60 9.14
CA ASN A 61 -7.65 -9.73 8.39
C ASN A 61 -7.03 -8.66 9.28
N GLN A 62 -7.75 -8.22 10.32
CA GLN A 62 -7.24 -7.30 11.33
C GLN A 62 -6.14 -7.96 12.17
N VAL A 63 -6.35 -9.20 12.63
CA VAL A 63 -5.38 -9.97 13.43
C VAL A 63 -4.05 -10.15 12.68
N LYS A 64 -4.10 -10.58 11.40
CA LYS A 64 -2.88 -10.71 10.58
C LYS A 64 -2.07 -9.42 10.44
N ARG A 65 -2.72 -8.26 10.44
CA ARG A 65 -2.04 -6.96 10.30
C ARG A 65 -1.41 -6.53 11.62
N TYR A 66 -2.01 -6.88 12.76
CA TYR A 66 -1.39 -6.71 14.08
C TYR A 66 -0.19 -7.64 14.27
N ASP A 67 -0.22 -8.86 13.72
CA ASP A 67 0.82 -9.87 13.92
C ASP A 67 2.17 -9.50 13.30
N ILE A 68 2.19 -8.83 12.15
CA ILE A 68 3.46 -8.48 11.48
C ILE A 68 4.18 -7.35 12.22
N LEU A 69 3.45 -6.30 12.59
CA LEU A 69 4.03 -5.17 13.33
C LEU A 69 4.47 -5.58 14.74
N SER A 70 3.72 -6.46 15.41
CA SER A 70 4.11 -6.97 16.73
C SER A 70 5.34 -7.88 16.66
N SER A 71 5.45 -8.72 15.62
CA SER A 71 6.61 -9.57 15.39
C SER A 71 7.88 -8.75 15.08
N MET A 72 7.77 -7.73 14.23
CA MET A 72 8.91 -6.84 13.94
C MET A 72 9.36 -6.08 15.20
N ARG A 73 8.42 -5.55 15.98
CA ARG A 73 8.72 -4.87 17.25
C ARG A 73 9.43 -5.80 18.24
N TYR A 74 9.01 -7.05 18.33
CA TYR A 74 9.65 -8.05 19.19
C TYR A 74 11.10 -8.31 18.78
N VAL A 75 11.35 -8.53 17.48
CA VAL A 75 12.72 -8.74 16.97
C VAL A 75 13.59 -7.51 17.19
N ILE A 76 13.07 -6.31 16.89
CA ILE A 76 13.80 -5.05 17.12
C ILE A 76 14.15 -4.89 18.60
N HIS A 77 13.23 -5.20 19.52
CA HIS A 77 13.47 -5.10 20.95
C HIS A 77 14.53 -6.09 21.45
N GLN A 78 14.64 -7.27 20.82
CA GLN A 78 15.69 -8.25 21.13
C GLN A 78 17.05 -7.83 20.58
N VAL A 79 17.08 -7.24 19.37
CA VAL A 79 18.32 -6.81 18.72
C VAL A 79 18.87 -5.54 19.37
N VAL A 80 18.04 -4.50 19.52
CA VAL A 80 18.42 -3.21 20.11
C VAL A 80 18.74 -3.33 21.59
N GLY A 81 18.06 -4.23 22.32
CA GLY A 81 18.36 -4.48 23.72
C GLY A 81 19.65 -5.29 23.97
N SER A 82 20.37 -5.68 22.92
CA SER A 82 21.59 -6.47 23.05
C SER A 82 22.84 -5.58 23.02
N GLU A 83 23.80 -5.83 23.92
CA GLU A 83 25.09 -5.12 23.94
C GLU A 83 25.90 -5.31 22.64
N TYR A 84 25.64 -6.40 21.91
CA TYR A 84 26.25 -6.66 20.61
C TYR A 84 25.87 -5.60 19.56
N PHE A 85 24.64 -5.09 19.61
CA PHE A 85 24.20 -4.04 18.70
C PHE A 85 25.02 -2.76 18.90
N ASP A 86 25.28 -2.39 20.15
CA ASP A 86 26.08 -1.20 20.48
C ASP A 86 27.53 -1.34 20.00
N TYR A 87 28.15 -2.51 20.16
CA TYR A 87 29.49 -2.77 19.63
C TYR A 87 29.55 -2.70 18.09
N VAL A 88 28.52 -3.21 17.41
CA VAL A 88 28.41 -3.14 15.94
C VAL A 88 28.25 -1.70 15.48
N MET A 89 27.36 -0.93 16.10
CA MET A 89 27.15 0.48 15.75
C MET A 89 28.40 1.33 16.03
N GLY A 90 29.08 1.10 17.15
CA GLY A 90 30.36 1.74 17.44
C GLY A 90 31.43 1.41 16.40
N SER A 91 31.46 0.16 15.90
CA SER A 91 32.37 -0.25 14.83
C SER A 91 32.03 0.41 13.49
N ILE A 92 30.74 0.52 13.15
CA ILE A 92 30.27 1.21 11.94
C ILE A 92 30.61 2.71 11.99
N LEU A 93 30.48 3.35 13.14
CA LEU A 93 30.88 4.74 13.37
C LEU A 93 32.39 4.94 13.14
N LEU A 94 33.21 4.05 13.70
CA LEU A 94 34.65 4.09 13.50
C LEU A 94 35.02 3.92 12.02
N LEU A 95 34.39 2.96 11.34
CA LEU A 95 34.62 2.71 9.91
C LEU A 95 34.21 3.89 9.03
N ASN A 96 33.08 4.54 9.34
CA ASN A 96 32.66 5.75 8.64
C ASN A 96 33.71 6.87 8.80
N ALA A 97 34.20 7.10 10.03
CA ALA A 97 35.23 8.11 10.29
C ALA A 97 36.53 7.83 9.51
N ILE A 98 36.96 6.56 9.45
CA ILE A 98 38.11 6.15 8.63
C ILE A 98 37.84 6.42 7.14
N CYS A 99 36.67 6.06 6.62
CA CYS A 99 36.31 6.31 5.23
C CYS A 99 36.33 7.80 4.87
N ILE A 100 35.80 8.66 5.74
CA ILE A 100 35.85 10.11 5.58
C ILE A 100 37.31 10.60 5.58
N GLY A 101 38.15 10.08 6.47
CA GLY A 101 39.58 10.42 6.53
C GLY A 101 40.32 10.03 5.24
N VAL A 102 40.10 8.82 4.75
CA VAL A 102 40.69 8.34 3.48
C VAL A 102 40.16 9.15 2.28
N GLN A 103 38.88 9.49 2.28
CA GLN A 103 38.28 10.32 1.24
C GLN A 103 38.92 11.72 1.24
N ALA A 104 39.11 12.33 2.42
CA ALA A 104 39.75 13.62 2.56
C ALA A 104 41.21 13.61 2.08
N ASP A 105 41.99 12.60 2.47
CA ASP A 105 43.37 12.42 2.02
C ASP A 105 43.44 12.28 0.49
N HIS A 106 42.56 11.46 -0.10
CA HIS A 106 42.45 11.30 -1.54
C HIS A 106 42.09 12.62 -2.26
N MET A 107 41.22 13.45 -1.67
CA MET A 107 40.83 14.75 -2.24
C MET A 107 41.97 15.78 -2.17
N VAL A 108 42.79 15.77 -1.11
CA VAL A 108 43.97 16.63 -0.98
C VAL A 108 45.07 16.21 -1.96
N SER A 109 45.36 14.91 -2.03
CA SER A 109 46.42 14.35 -2.88
C SER A 109 46.15 14.54 -4.37
N ASN A 110 44.88 14.55 -4.79
CA ASN A 110 44.46 14.73 -6.19
C ASN A 110 43.91 16.13 -6.50
N SER A 111 44.20 17.14 -5.67
CA SER A 111 43.61 18.48 -5.75
C SER A 111 43.86 19.23 -7.07
N ASP A 112 44.95 18.91 -7.79
CA ASP A 112 45.26 19.50 -9.11
C ASP A 112 44.44 18.89 -10.26
N THR A 113 43.91 17.69 -10.10
CA THR A 113 43.04 17.05 -11.09
C THR A 113 41.62 17.20 -10.57
N GLN A 114 40.71 17.87 -11.29
CA GLN A 114 39.28 17.97 -10.92
C GLN A 114 38.58 16.60 -10.98
N SER A 115 39.07 15.66 -10.19
CA SER A 115 38.68 14.27 -10.14
C SER A 115 37.43 14.22 -9.30
N GLU A 116 36.30 13.86 -9.92
CA GLU A 116 35.09 13.58 -9.18
C GLU A 116 35.36 12.55 -8.08
N VAL A 117 34.67 12.70 -6.95
CA VAL A 117 34.73 11.72 -5.85
C VAL A 117 34.50 10.31 -6.43
N PRO A 118 35.44 9.37 -6.25
CA PRO A 118 35.31 8.03 -6.78
C PRO A 118 33.99 7.39 -6.36
N PHE A 119 33.36 6.66 -7.30
CA PHE A 119 32.06 6.02 -7.08
C PHE A 119 32.00 5.19 -5.79
N PHE A 120 33.11 4.53 -5.45
CA PHE A 120 33.25 3.75 -4.21
C PHE A 120 32.95 4.56 -2.95
N PHE A 121 33.51 5.77 -2.79
CA PHE A 121 33.26 6.60 -1.61
C PHE A 121 31.80 7.06 -1.54
N ARG A 122 31.19 7.33 -2.69
CA ARG A 122 29.77 7.71 -2.74
C ARG A 122 28.86 6.58 -2.26
N VAL A 123 29.13 5.34 -2.69
CA VAL A 123 28.40 4.16 -2.24
C VAL A 123 28.63 3.92 -0.75
N ALA A 124 29.88 3.99 -0.29
CA ALA A 124 30.21 3.80 1.12
C ALA A 124 29.47 4.81 2.02
N ASN A 125 29.49 6.10 1.68
CA ASN A 125 28.78 7.14 2.44
C ASN A 125 27.27 6.91 2.45
N ALA A 126 26.68 6.50 1.33
CA ALA A 126 25.26 6.14 1.26
C ALA A 126 24.94 4.92 2.15
N THR A 127 25.80 3.90 2.16
CA THR A 127 25.65 2.73 3.02
C THR A 127 25.68 3.11 4.49
N PHE A 128 26.66 3.90 4.94
CA PHE A 128 26.73 4.36 6.33
C PHE A 128 25.50 5.18 6.71
N CYS A 129 25.04 6.07 5.83
CA CYS A 129 23.84 6.87 6.06
C CYS A 129 22.58 6.00 6.25
N ILE A 130 22.42 4.95 5.43
CA ILE A 130 21.30 4.00 5.58
C ILE A 130 21.41 3.23 6.89
N LEU A 131 22.62 2.80 7.29
CA LEU A 131 22.83 2.05 8.53
C LEU A 131 22.50 2.89 9.77
N PHE A 132 22.94 4.15 9.83
CA PHE A 132 22.55 5.06 10.93
C PHE A 132 21.06 5.38 10.90
N ALA A 133 20.45 5.59 9.73
CA ALA A 133 19.02 5.82 9.65
C ALA A 133 18.20 4.62 10.16
N LEU A 134 18.62 3.39 9.84
CA LEU A 134 17.97 2.18 10.34
C LEU A 134 18.13 2.03 11.85
N GLU A 135 19.31 2.35 12.39
CA GLU A 135 19.56 2.33 13.83
C GLU A 135 18.69 3.36 14.56
N LEU A 136 18.62 4.59 14.06
CA LEU A 136 17.78 5.63 14.64
C LEU A 136 16.31 5.24 14.64
N VAL A 137 15.81 4.68 13.52
CA VAL A 137 14.45 4.13 13.44
C VAL A 137 14.24 3.02 14.47
N ALA A 138 15.20 2.12 14.64
CA ALA A 138 15.13 1.04 15.61
C ALA A 138 15.02 1.59 17.04
N ARG A 139 15.88 2.55 17.43
CA ARG A 139 15.83 3.23 18.74
C ARG A 139 14.52 3.98 18.97
N VAL A 140 14.03 4.73 17.98
CA VAL A 140 12.74 5.42 18.06
C VAL A 140 11.59 4.43 18.22
N THR A 141 11.63 3.28 17.56
CA THR A 141 10.58 2.25 17.74
C THR A 141 10.65 1.53 19.09
N TYR A 142 11.84 1.46 19.69
CA TYR A 142 12.09 0.89 21.01
C TYR A 142 11.63 1.83 22.13
N GLU A 143 12.10 3.08 22.14
CA GLU A 143 11.74 4.08 23.17
C GLU A 143 10.36 4.73 22.92
N GLY A 144 9.86 4.70 21.69
CA GLY A 144 8.57 5.26 21.30
C GLY A 144 8.48 6.77 21.57
N CYS A 145 7.36 7.22 22.14
CA CYS A 145 7.17 8.64 22.49
C CYS A 145 8.10 9.11 23.62
N ALA A 146 8.74 8.21 24.36
CA ALA A 146 9.70 8.57 25.40
C ALA A 146 11.05 9.00 24.83
N PHE A 147 11.34 8.68 23.56
CA PHE A 147 12.55 9.09 22.85
C PHE A 147 12.77 10.62 22.86
N TRP A 148 11.66 11.36 22.72
CA TRP A 148 11.63 12.83 22.69
C TRP A 148 11.36 13.45 24.06
N SER A 149 11.12 12.63 25.08
CA SER A 149 10.81 13.11 26.41
C SER A 149 12.09 13.37 27.19
N PHE A 150 12.14 14.46 27.95
CA PHE A 150 13.23 14.81 28.87
C PHE A 150 13.52 13.75 29.95
N GLN A 151 12.69 12.70 30.01
CA GLN A 151 12.77 11.61 30.97
C GLN A 151 13.66 10.46 30.50
N SER A 152 14.08 10.43 29.22
CA SER A 152 15.11 9.49 28.76
C SER A 152 16.50 10.00 29.16
N GLU A 153 17.35 9.08 29.64
CA GLU A 153 18.69 9.40 30.18
C GLU A 153 19.66 9.92 29.09
N GLY A 154 19.25 9.91 27.82
CA GLY A 154 20.05 10.28 26.65
C GLY A 154 19.38 11.25 25.67
N TRP A 155 18.29 11.94 26.02
CA TRP A 155 17.49 12.74 25.07
C TRP A 155 18.29 13.77 24.23
N LYS A 156 19.42 14.27 24.75
CA LYS A 156 20.32 15.19 24.01
C LYS A 156 21.06 14.49 22.88
N TRP A 157 21.48 13.25 23.11
CA TRP A 157 22.18 12.42 22.13
C TRP A 157 21.22 11.95 21.05
N ASN A 158 20.00 11.57 21.45
CA ASN A 158 18.89 11.29 20.54
C ASN A 158 18.53 12.47 19.61
N TRP A 159 18.79 13.71 20.04
CA TRP A 159 18.60 14.92 19.22
C TRP A 159 19.78 15.21 18.29
N PHE A 160 20.97 14.73 18.65
CA PHE A 160 22.20 14.91 17.89
C PHE A 160 22.32 13.88 16.76
N ASP A 161 21.93 12.64 17.02
CA ASP A 161 21.83 11.54 16.05
C ASP A 161 20.80 11.84 14.94
#